data_AF-A0A960SG44-F1
#
_entry.id   AF-A0A960SG44-F1
#
_cell.length_a   1.000
_cell.length_b   1.000
_cell.length_c   1.000
_cell.angle_alpha   90.00
_cell.angle_beta   90.00
_cell.angle_gamma   90.00
#
_symmetry.space_group_name_H-M   'P 1'
#
loop_
_entity.id
_entity.type
_entity.pdbx_description
1 polymer ?
#
loop_
_entity_poly.entity_id
_entity_poly.type
_entity_poly.pdbx_seq_one_letter_code
_entity_poly.pdbx_strand_id
1 'polypeptide(L)'
;MKCFLLFLLTVISTCSVHSAEVGVRIRFGLTDRKPTEWDGSLSVSPGKIESLEGWRFEATDRVVGNNSWKASSRSLTTRRSNNANKRAGGRSTRGNMADNGLILLLTGVNENSVVKVKTDQGNFDFKLTDVGYGNYIEKLNGAVDVERVAASRPLSGGSSDDDYPSLAVAPDGTAYAVWISYTPGLDREERAKGLKEAPDDFAYLAKKPGGDQLWLRVQQDGSWSKPIAVTAGHGDLYKCCVSVDGKGRAWITWSENRNWTSQDVANFEIWTRSYDRGRLSDP
;
A
#
# COMPACT_ATOMS: atom_id res chain seq x y z
N MET A 1 17.42 45.37 -52.10
CA MET A 1 17.48 43.89 -52.13
C MET A 1 18.20 43.39 -50.89
N LYS A 2 17.48 42.75 -49.97
CA LYS A 2 17.97 41.78 -48.97
C LYS A 2 16.73 41.26 -48.23
N CYS A 3 16.18 40.14 -48.74
CA CYS A 3 15.05 39.45 -48.15
C CYS A 3 15.61 38.52 -47.06
N PHE A 4 15.29 38.78 -45.79
CA PHE A 4 15.65 37.88 -44.69
C PHE A 4 14.55 36.82 -44.56
N LEU A 5 14.90 35.58 -44.87
CA LEU A 5 14.05 34.41 -44.72
C LEU A 5 14.16 33.92 -43.27
N LEU A 6 13.10 34.12 -42.49
CA LEU A 6 13.02 33.64 -41.11
C LEU A 6 12.67 32.15 -41.13
N PHE A 7 13.63 31.29 -40.78
CA PHE A 7 13.39 29.85 -40.57
C PHE A 7 12.67 29.66 -39.23
N LEU A 8 11.38 29.36 -39.28
CA LEU A 8 10.60 28.96 -38.11
C LEU A 8 10.93 27.50 -37.78
N LEU A 9 11.81 27.28 -36.80
CA LEU A 9 12.09 25.94 -36.27
C LEU A 9 10.90 25.53 -35.39
N THR A 10 9.96 24.75 -35.94
CA THR A 10 8.95 24.05 -35.13
C THR A 10 9.65 22.98 -34.29
N VAL A 11 9.86 23.29 -33.00
CA VAL A 11 10.20 22.28 -31.99
C VAL A 11 8.98 21.38 -31.84
N ILE A 12 9.04 20.19 -32.43
CA ILE A 12 8.08 19.12 -32.15
C ILE A 12 8.35 18.73 -30.70
N SER A 13 7.54 19.25 -29.79
CA SER A 13 7.50 18.78 -28.41
C SER A 13 6.99 17.34 -28.49
N THR A 14 7.91 16.38 -28.47
CA THR A 14 7.54 14.99 -28.22
C THR A 14 6.97 14.97 -26.81
N CYS A 15 5.65 15.08 -26.68
CA CYS A 15 4.98 14.58 -25.49
C CYS A 15 5.43 13.14 -25.39
N SER A 16 6.33 12.85 -24.44
CA SER A 16 6.52 11.49 -23.97
C SER A 16 5.14 11.03 -23.58
N VAL A 17 4.51 10.22 -24.44
CA VAL A 17 3.28 9.53 -24.13
C VAL A 17 3.69 8.55 -23.05
N HIS A 18 3.70 9.03 -21.81
CA HIS A 18 3.97 8.19 -20.68
C HIS A 18 2.88 7.15 -20.72
N SER A 19 3.30 5.89 -20.84
CA SER A 19 2.40 4.78 -20.86
C SER A 19 1.51 4.84 -19.62
N ALA A 20 0.18 4.75 -19.80
CA ALA A 20 -0.74 4.97 -18.71
C ALA A 20 -0.55 3.91 -17.62
N GLU A 21 -0.63 4.36 -16.37
CA GLU A 21 -0.69 3.51 -15.19
C GLU A 21 -2.12 3.48 -14.69
N VAL A 22 -2.68 2.29 -14.51
CA VAL A 22 -4.08 2.13 -14.10
C VAL A 22 -4.15 1.14 -12.94
N GLY A 23 -4.72 1.59 -11.83
CA GLY A 23 -5.12 0.74 -10.72
C GLY A 23 -6.49 0.12 -10.97
N VAL A 24 -6.65 -1.17 -10.72
CA VAL A 24 -7.95 -1.86 -10.81
C VAL A 24 -8.19 -2.68 -9.55
N ARG A 25 -9.38 -2.60 -8.96
CA ARG A 25 -9.82 -3.53 -7.91
C ARG A 25 -10.85 -4.49 -8.50
N ILE A 26 -10.64 -5.78 -8.27
CA ILE A 26 -11.57 -6.85 -8.62
C ILE A 26 -12.02 -7.49 -7.31
N ARG A 27 -13.33 -7.51 -7.04
CA ARG A 27 -13.91 -8.17 -5.87
C ARG A 27 -14.76 -9.34 -6.33
N PHE A 28 -14.66 -10.47 -5.65
CA PHE A 28 -15.39 -11.68 -5.95
C PHE A 28 -16.06 -12.27 -4.70
N GLY A 29 -17.04 -13.13 -4.93
CA GLY A 29 -17.84 -13.75 -3.88
C GLY A 29 -18.93 -12.84 -3.32
N LEU A 30 -19.33 -11.81 -4.06
CA LEU A 30 -20.34 -10.83 -3.63
C LEU A 30 -21.74 -11.45 -3.47
N THR A 31 -22.01 -12.54 -4.20
CA THR A 31 -23.27 -13.29 -4.14
C THR A 31 -23.13 -14.62 -3.42
N ASP A 32 -21.96 -14.93 -2.86
CA ASP A 32 -21.73 -16.20 -2.19
C ASP A 32 -22.68 -16.39 -1.00
N ARG A 33 -23.04 -17.65 -0.73
CA ARG A 33 -23.90 -18.06 0.40
C ARG A 33 -23.19 -19.04 1.34
N LYS A 34 -22.02 -19.50 0.94
CA LYS A 34 -21.09 -20.35 1.66
C LYS A 34 -19.67 -19.99 1.18
N PRO A 35 -18.61 -20.32 1.93
CA PRO A 35 -17.25 -20.14 1.44
C PRO A 35 -17.06 -20.79 0.07
N THR A 36 -16.50 -20.03 -0.86
CA THR A 36 -16.27 -20.44 -2.24
C THR A 36 -14.82 -20.15 -2.60
N GLU A 37 -14.17 -21.10 -3.26
CA GLU A 37 -12.83 -20.90 -3.82
C GLU A 37 -12.93 -20.09 -5.12
N TRP A 38 -12.07 -19.08 -5.21
CA TRP A 38 -11.97 -18.12 -6.30
C TRP A 38 -10.54 -18.07 -6.86
N ASP A 39 -9.81 -19.18 -6.77
CA ASP A 39 -8.49 -19.35 -7.39
C ASP A 39 -8.55 -18.97 -8.88
N GLY A 40 -7.47 -18.36 -9.37
CA GLY A 40 -7.50 -17.85 -10.72
C GLY A 40 -6.21 -17.28 -11.26
N SER A 41 -6.31 -16.80 -12.49
CA SER A 41 -5.24 -16.10 -13.20
C SER A 41 -5.80 -15.00 -14.09
N LEU A 42 -4.96 -14.04 -14.45
CA LEU A 42 -5.34 -12.94 -15.33
C LEU A 42 -4.24 -12.56 -16.32
N SER A 43 -4.62 -11.90 -17.40
CA SER A 43 -3.71 -11.29 -18.37
C SER A 43 -4.25 -9.95 -18.84
N VAL A 44 -3.38 -9.10 -19.37
CA VAL A 44 -3.75 -7.80 -19.96
C VAL A 44 -3.08 -7.64 -21.32
N SER A 45 -3.79 -7.07 -22.29
CA SER A 45 -3.20 -6.70 -23.58
C SER A 45 -3.97 -5.55 -24.26
N PRO A 46 -3.29 -4.54 -24.82
CA PRO A 46 -1.86 -4.24 -24.61
C PRO A 46 -1.56 -3.88 -23.15
N GLY A 47 -0.30 -4.03 -22.76
CA GLY A 47 0.22 -3.67 -21.43
C GLY A 47 0.77 -4.86 -20.65
N LYS A 48 1.05 -4.63 -19.37
CA LYS A 48 1.60 -5.60 -18.43
C LYS A 48 1.00 -5.41 -17.04
N ILE A 49 0.99 -6.49 -16.27
CA ILE A 49 0.68 -6.47 -14.84
C ILE A 49 1.98 -6.13 -14.14
N GLU A 50 2.07 -4.96 -13.53
CA GLU A 50 3.23 -4.55 -12.76
C GLU A 50 3.18 -5.13 -11.34
N SER A 51 2.02 -5.05 -10.69
CA SER A 51 1.77 -5.72 -9.41
C SER A 51 0.38 -6.33 -9.37
N LEU A 52 0.27 -7.39 -8.57
CA LEU A 52 -0.95 -8.04 -8.18
C LEU A 52 -0.90 -8.22 -6.67
N GLU A 53 -1.90 -7.69 -5.97
CA GLU A 53 -2.00 -7.69 -4.51
C GLU A 53 -3.36 -8.21 -4.08
N GLY A 54 -3.44 -8.76 -2.86
CA GLY A 54 -4.67 -9.27 -2.30
C GLY A 54 -5.52 -8.17 -1.65
N TRP A 55 -6.81 -8.13 -1.97
CA TRP A 55 -7.80 -7.35 -1.24
C TRP A 55 -8.50 -8.26 -0.21
N ARG A 56 -8.25 -8.03 1.08
CA ARG A 56 -8.77 -8.86 2.19
C ARG A 56 -8.31 -10.32 2.16
N PHE A 57 -7.09 -10.55 1.67
CA PHE A 57 -6.44 -11.85 1.80
C PHE A 57 -6.24 -12.19 3.27
N GLU A 58 -6.54 -13.43 3.63
CA GLU A 58 -6.35 -13.97 4.97
C GLU A 58 -5.95 -15.44 4.88
N ALA A 59 -5.40 -15.97 5.98
CA ALA A 59 -5.03 -17.37 6.12
C ALA A 59 -4.10 -17.86 4.99
N THR A 60 -4.60 -18.69 4.08
CA THR A 60 -3.82 -19.29 3.00
C THR A 60 -3.90 -18.54 1.68
N ASP A 61 -4.67 -17.44 1.62
CA ASP A 61 -4.78 -16.64 0.41
C ASP A 61 -3.44 -16.00 0.07
N ARG A 62 -3.11 -16.01 -1.22
CA ARG A 62 -1.81 -15.55 -1.69
C ARG A 62 -1.81 -15.32 -3.18
N VAL A 63 -0.95 -14.41 -3.60
CA VAL A 63 -0.57 -14.29 -5.00
C VAL A 63 0.43 -15.41 -5.34
N VAL A 64 0.31 -15.96 -6.53
CA VAL A 64 1.19 -17.01 -7.08
C VAL A 64 1.81 -16.46 -8.37
N GLY A 65 3.12 -16.22 -8.35
CA GLY A 65 3.80 -15.52 -9.45
C GLY A 65 3.37 -14.04 -9.50
N ASN A 66 3.13 -13.51 -10.70
CA ASN A 66 2.75 -12.11 -10.92
C ASN A 66 1.34 -11.94 -11.52
N ASN A 67 0.62 -13.03 -11.79
CA ASN A 67 -0.62 -12.99 -12.55
C ASN A 67 -1.67 -14.02 -12.10
N SER A 68 -1.39 -14.77 -11.04
CA SER A 68 -2.27 -15.82 -10.52
C SER A 68 -2.42 -15.68 -9.01
N TRP A 69 -3.47 -16.26 -8.45
CA TRP A 69 -3.74 -16.19 -7.02
C TRP A 69 -4.49 -17.42 -6.53
N LYS A 70 -4.44 -17.59 -5.20
CA LYS A 70 -5.35 -18.43 -4.44
C LYS A 70 -6.12 -17.57 -3.46
N ALA A 71 -7.43 -17.65 -3.49
CA ALA A 71 -8.28 -16.85 -2.62
C ALA A 71 -9.66 -17.48 -2.45
N SER A 72 -10.30 -17.23 -1.31
CA SER A 72 -11.67 -17.69 -1.06
C SER A 72 -12.53 -16.61 -0.41
N SER A 73 -13.80 -16.57 -0.76
CA SER A 73 -14.79 -15.86 0.05
C SER A 73 -14.97 -16.61 1.37
N ARG A 74 -15.33 -15.89 2.44
CA ARG A 74 -15.43 -16.49 3.77
C ARG A 74 -16.56 -15.90 4.57
N SER A 75 -17.10 -16.64 5.52
CA SER A 75 -18.12 -16.10 6.42
C SER A 75 -17.53 -14.94 7.21
N LEU A 76 -18.25 -13.82 7.32
CA LEU A 76 -17.86 -12.77 8.25
C LEU A 76 -17.76 -13.37 9.65
N THR A 77 -16.65 -13.08 10.34
CA THR A 77 -16.41 -13.60 11.68
C THR A 77 -17.53 -13.16 12.62
N THR A 78 -18.36 -14.11 13.05
CA THR A 78 -19.24 -13.86 14.20
C THR A 78 -18.36 -13.57 15.40
N ARG A 79 -18.51 -12.39 16.03
CA ARG A 79 -17.74 -11.98 17.21
C ARG A 79 -17.58 -13.15 18.17
N ARG A 80 -16.34 -13.58 18.42
CA ARG A 80 -16.07 -14.55 19.49
C ARG A 80 -16.42 -13.89 20.82
N SER A 81 -17.42 -14.43 21.49
CA SER A 81 -17.73 -14.07 22.87
C SER A 81 -16.73 -14.77 23.78
N ASN A 82 -16.00 -14.00 24.60
CA ASN A 82 -15.17 -14.55 25.68
C ASN A 82 -16.01 -15.15 26.81
N ASN A 83 -17.32 -14.91 26.83
CA ASN A 83 -18.24 -15.55 27.77
C ASN A 83 -18.53 -16.99 27.31
N ALA A 84 -18.09 -17.98 28.10
CA ALA A 84 -18.26 -19.41 27.86
C ALA A 84 -19.73 -19.80 27.64
N ASN A 85 -20.67 -19.12 28.30
CA ASN A 85 -22.11 -19.42 28.25
C ASN A 85 -22.79 -18.94 26.96
N LYS A 86 -22.14 -18.09 26.14
CA LYS A 86 -22.63 -17.65 24.83
C LYS A 86 -21.95 -18.33 23.64
N ARG A 87 -21.05 -19.29 23.87
CA ARG A 87 -20.33 -20.02 22.80
C ARG A 87 -21.25 -20.87 21.93
N ALA A 88 -22.39 -21.33 22.47
CA ALA A 88 -23.29 -22.26 21.78
C ALA A 88 -24.21 -21.61 20.72
N GLY A 89 -24.41 -20.28 20.73
CA GLY A 89 -25.37 -19.61 19.84
C GLY A 89 -24.77 -18.85 18.65
N GLY A 90 -23.43 -18.78 18.53
CA GLY A 90 -22.75 -17.87 17.60
C GLY A 90 -22.34 -18.47 16.25
N ARG A 91 -22.71 -19.72 15.95
CA ARG A 91 -22.39 -20.36 14.66
C ARG A 91 -23.62 -20.29 13.75
N SER A 92 -24.02 -19.07 13.39
CA SER A 92 -24.89 -18.91 12.23
C SER A 92 -24.12 -19.40 11.00
N THR A 93 -24.52 -20.54 10.44
CA THR A 93 -24.12 -21.01 9.12
C THR A 93 -24.75 -20.19 7.99
N ARG A 94 -25.62 -19.22 8.34
CA ARG A 94 -26.16 -18.17 7.47
C ARG A 94 -25.55 -16.80 7.81
N GLY A 95 -24.24 -16.77 8.06
CA GLY A 95 -23.51 -15.52 8.24
C GLY A 95 -23.42 -14.77 6.91
N ASN A 96 -23.48 -13.44 6.96
CA ASN A 96 -23.13 -12.61 5.80
C ASN A 96 -21.73 -13.02 5.31
N MET A 97 -21.56 -13.23 4.00
CA MET A 97 -20.26 -13.56 3.41
C MET A 97 -19.43 -12.30 3.25
N ALA A 98 -18.14 -12.40 3.58
CA ALA A 98 -17.12 -11.41 3.20
C ALA A 98 -16.68 -11.69 1.77
N ASP A 99 -16.68 -10.64 0.96
CA ASP A 99 -15.99 -10.61 -0.33
C ASP A 99 -14.48 -10.67 -0.12
N ASN A 100 -13.80 -11.12 -1.17
CA ASN A 100 -12.35 -11.15 -1.27
C ASN A 100 -11.98 -10.63 -2.66
N GLY A 101 -10.71 -10.36 -2.95
CA GLY A 101 -10.38 -9.70 -4.20
C GLY A 101 -8.92 -9.47 -4.47
N LEU A 102 -8.68 -8.66 -5.49
CA LEU A 102 -7.37 -8.30 -6.00
C LEU A 102 -7.30 -6.78 -6.18
N ILE A 103 -6.12 -6.22 -5.97
CA ILE A 103 -5.73 -4.90 -6.47
C ILE A 103 -4.62 -5.12 -7.50
N LEU A 104 -4.80 -4.56 -8.69
CA LEU A 104 -3.86 -4.63 -9.80
C LEU A 104 -3.25 -3.26 -10.02
N LEU A 105 -1.94 -3.24 -10.32
CA LEU A 105 -1.31 -2.14 -11.00
C LEU A 105 -0.96 -2.57 -12.43
N LEU A 106 -1.57 -1.90 -13.40
CA LEU A 106 -1.33 -2.13 -14.81
C LEU A 106 -0.52 -0.98 -15.40
N THR A 107 0.52 -1.30 -16.17
CA THR A 107 1.32 -0.31 -16.91
C THR A 107 1.48 -0.77 -18.35
N GLY A 108 1.88 0.10 -19.28
CA GLY A 108 1.85 -0.30 -20.69
C GLY A 108 0.46 -0.23 -21.33
N VAL A 109 -0.56 0.26 -20.61
CA VAL A 109 -1.97 0.11 -21.00
C VAL A 109 -2.51 1.37 -21.70
N ASN A 110 -3.64 1.20 -22.38
CA ASN A 110 -4.49 2.27 -22.89
C ASN A 110 -5.97 1.93 -22.62
N GLU A 111 -6.89 2.84 -22.95
CA GLU A 111 -8.32 2.63 -22.66
C GLU A 111 -8.94 1.41 -23.40
N ASN A 112 -8.31 0.95 -24.48
CA ASN A 112 -8.71 -0.26 -25.20
C ASN A 112 -8.05 -1.54 -24.66
N SER A 113 -7.14 -1.44 -23.68
CA SER A 113 -6.54 -2.61 -23.02
C SER A 113 -7.62 -3.50 -22.43
N VAL A 114 -7.53 -4.79 -22.75
CA VAL A 114 -8.45 -5.82 -22.28
C VAL A 114 -7.77 -6.60 -21.18
N VAL A 115 -8.41 -6.67 -20.02
CA VAL A 115 -8.03 -7.58 -18.94
C VAL A 115 -8.89 -8.83 -19.05
N LYS A 116 -8.25 -9.99 -19.12
CA LYS A 116 -8.91 -11.30 -19.16
C LYS A 116 -8.68 -12.01 -17.84
N VAL A 117 -9.74 -12.46 -17.20
CA VAL A 117 -9.72 -13.11 -15.89
C VAL A 117 -10.28 -14.52 -16.03
N LYS A 118 -9.56 -15.49 -15.45
CA LYS A 118 -9.98 -16.89 -15.38
C LYS A 118 -10.10 -17.31 -13.92
N THR A 119 -11.23 -17.92 -13.58
CA THR A 119 -11.49 -18.48 -12.25
C THR A 119 -12.30 -19.77 -12.40
N ASP A 120 -12.28 -20.61 -11.38
CA ASP A 120 -13.11 -21.83 -11.35
C ASP A 120 -14.62 -21.52 -11.32
N GLN A 121 -15.01 -20.31 -10.91
CA GLN A 121 -16.41 -19.84 -10.91
C GLN A 121 -16.86 -19.25 -12.25
N GLY A 122 -15.95 -19.09 -13.21
CA GLY A 122 -16.21 -18.54 -14.53
C GLY A 122 -15.13 -17.59 -15.02
N ASN A 123 -15.06 -17.47 -16.34
CA ASN A 123 -14.15 -16.56 -17.02
C ASN A 123 -14.89 -15.29 -17.43
N PHE A 124 -14.21 -14.16 -17.40
CA PHE A 124 -14.73 -12.89 -17.88
C PHE A 124 -13.61 -11.99 -18.39
N ASP A 125 -13.98 -10.96 -19.14
CA ASP A 125 -13.07 -9.89 -19.52
C ASP A 125 -13.76 -8.53 -19.46
N PHE A 126 -12.93 -7.49 -19.46
CA PHE A 126 -13.35 -6.09 -19.50
C PHE A 126 -12.28 -5.25 -20.17
N LYS A 127 -12.70 -4.17 -20.83
CA LYS A 127 -11.78 -3.11 -21.26
C LYS A 127 -11.60 -2.10 -20.14
N LEU A 128 -10.46 -1.41 -20.14
CA LEU A 128 -10.26 -0.30 -19.22
C LEU A 128 -11.31 0.80 -19.43
N THR A 129 -11.72 1.09 -20.67
CA THR A 129 -12.80 2.05 -20.96
C THR A 129 -14.15 1.71 -20.33
N ASP A 130 -14.37 0.44 -19.94
CA ASP A 130 -15.63 0.01 -19.31
C ASP A 130 -15.65 0.36 -17.81
N VAL A 131 -14.49 0.60 -17.21
CA VAL A 131 -14.30 0.87 -15.78
C VAL A 131 -13.81 2.29 -15.54
N GLY A 132 -14.70 3.27 -15.72
CA GLY A 132 -14.43 4.67 -15.39
C GLY A 132 -14.29 4.89 -13.88
N TYR A 133 -13.49 5.88 -13.48
CA TYR A 133 -13.36 6.27 -12.07
C TYR A 133 -14.72 6.59 -11.44
N GLY A 134 -14.93 6.12 -10.21
CA GLY A 134 -16.18 6.32 -9.47
C GLY A 134 -17.33 5.38 -9.85
N ASN A 135 -17.13 4.51 -10.85
CA ASN A 135 -18.10 3.49 -11.27
C ASN A 135 -17.50 2.09 -11.12
N TYR A 136 -18.37 1.07 -11.06
CA TYR A 136 -17.99 -0.34 -11.17
C TYR A 136 -18.82 -1.02 -12.25
N ILE A 137 -18.29 -2.13 -12.78
CA ILE A 137 -19.04 -3.06 -13.63
C ILE A 137 -19.20 -4.39 -12.93
N GLU A 138 -20.32 -5.05 -13.17
CA GLU A 138 -20.60 -6.38 -12.66
C GLU A 138 -20.22 -7.45 -13.69
N LYS A 139 -19.73 -8.59 -13.19
CA LYS A 139 -19.45 -9.81 -13.96
C LYS A 139 -20.01 -11.01 -13.22
N LEU A 140 -20.20 -12.10 -13.97
CA LEU A 140 -20.71 -13.38 -13.43
C LEU A 140 -22.03 -13.19 -12.65
N ASN A 141 -22.99 -12.48 -13.26
CA ASN A 141 -24.31 -12.20 -12.67
C ASN A 141 -24.23 -11.53 -11.28
N GLY A 142 -23.35 -10.54 -11.13
CA GLY A 142 -23.15 -9.78 -9.89
C GLY A 142 -22.27 -10.47 -8.86
N ALA A 143 -21.72 -11.66 -9.14
CA ALA A 143 -20.79 -12.33 -8.23
C ALA A 143 -19.43 -11.62 -8.14
N VAL A 144 -19.10 -10.79 -9.14
CA VAL A 144 -17.84 -10.06 -9.27
C VAL A 144 -18.11 -8.60 -9.61
N ASP A 145 -17.42 -7.69 -8.92
CA ASP A 145 -17.34 -6.28 -9.29
C ASP A 145 -15.92 -5.93 -9.73
N VAL A 146 -15.82 -5.04 -10.72
CA VAL A 146 -14.56 -4.47 -11.18
C VAL A 146 -14.66 -2.96 -11.19
N GLU A 147 -13.69 -2.27 -10.59
CA GLU A 147 -13.63 -0.81 -10.58
C GLU A 147 -12.20 -0.29 -10.77
N ARG A 148 -12.07 0.94 -11.26
CA ARG A 148 -10.79 1.62 -11.35
C ARG A 148 -10.46 2.29 -10.02
N VAL A 149 -9.24 2.09 -9.55
CA VAL A 149 -8.69 2.69 -8.32
C VAL A 149 -7.42 3.48 -8.63
N ALA A 150 -6.88 4.19 -7.64
CA ALA A 150 -5.60 4.86 -7.80
C ALA A 150 -4.50 3.83 -8.10
N ALA A 151 -3.63 4.14 -9.06
CA ALA A 151 -2.38 3.41 -9.23
C ALA A 151 -1.50 3.67 -8.00
N SER A 152 -1.17 2.62 -7.25
CA SER A 152 -0.41 2.72 -6.00
C SER A 152 0.80 1.80 -6.01
N ARG A 153 1.88 2.24 -5.36
CA ARG A 153 3.08 1.44 -5.08
C ARG A 153 3.47 1.62 -3.62
N PRO A 154 4.04 0.61 -2.95
CA PRO A 154 4.57 0.76 -1.61
C PRO A 154 5.64 1.86 -1.53
N LEU A 155 5.52 2.75 -0.53
CA LEU A 155 6.52 3.78 -0.25
C LEU A 155 7.68 3.22 0.58
N SER A 156 7.41 2.24 1.42
CA SER A 156 8.35 1.50 2.24
C SER A 156 8.32 0.02 1.85
N GLY A 157 9.27 -0.75 2.38
CA GLY A 157 9.27 -2.20 2.28
C GLY A 157 9.84 -2.81 3.55
N GLY A 158 9.61 -4.11 3.75
CA GLY A 158 10.03 -4.83 4.95
C GLY A 158 8.85 -5.17 5.87
N SER A 159 9.16 -5.56 7.10
CA SER A 159 8.20 -5.98 8.14
C SER A 159 8.06 -4.97 9.27
N SER A 160 8.53 -3.73 9.09
CA SER A 160 8.27 -2.64 10.04
C SER A 160 6.80 -2.26 10.05
N ASP A 161 6.33 -1.76 11.18
CA ASP A 161 5.01 -1.16 11.27
C ASP A 161 5.15 0.33 10.85
N ASP A 162 4.63 0.69 9.68
CA ASP A 162 4.78 2.03 9.13
C ASP A 162 3.54 2.90 9.36
N ASP A 163 3.73 4.07 9.95
CA ASP A 163 2.67 4.98 10.40
C ASP A 163 2.95 6.45 10.05
N TYR A 164 1.93 7.28 10.25
CA TYR A 164 1.97 8.74 10.12
C TYR A 164 2.58 9.27 8.81
N PRO A 165 2.17 8.78 7.62
CA PRO A 165 2.72 9.28 6.37
C PRO A 165 2.33 10.75 6.16
N SER A 166 3.28 11.55 5.66
CA SER A 166 3.05 12.93 5.19
C SER A 166 3.72 13.11 3.83
N LEU A 167 3.06 13.84 2.93
CA LEU A 167 3.53 14.12 1.59
C LEU A 167 3.43 15.62 1.30
N ALA A 168 4.46 16.21 0.69
CA ALA A 168 4.41 17.55 0.13
C ALA A 168 5.05 17.58 -1.26
N VAL A 169 4.53 18.40 -2.15
CA VAL A 169 5.04 18.53 -3.53
C VAL A 169 5.53 19.96 -3.72
N ALA A 170 6.79 20.10 -4.14
CA ALA A 170 7.41 21.37 -4.46
C ALA A 170 6.89 21.96 -5.78
N PRO A 171 7.08 23.27 -6.04
CA PRO A 171 6.66 23.89 -7.29
C PRO A 171 7.26 23.29 -8.56
N ASP A 172 8.41 22.62 -8.46
CA ASP A 172 9.07 21.92 -9.58
C ASP A 172 8.54 20.50 -9.81
N GLY A 173 7.55 20.06 -9.03
CA GLY A 173 6.99 18.71 -9.07
C GLY A 173 7.72 17.68 -8.22
N THR A 174 8.82 18.04 -7.54
CA THR A 174 9.50 17.15 -6.60
C THR A 174 8.56 16.80 -5.44
N ALA A 175 8.30 15.51 -5.22
CA ALA A 175 7.49 15.06 -4.08
C ALA A 175 8.38 14.56 -2.93
N TYR A 176 8.11 15.02 -1.71
CA TYR A 176 8.76 14.58 -0.49
C TYR A 176 7.76 13.80 0.34
N ALA A 177 8.04 12.52 0.56
CA ALA A 177 7.21 11.65 1.40
C ALA A 177 8.00 11.25 2.64
N VAL A 178 7.41 11.45 3.81
CA VAL A 178 7.97 11.05 5.11
C VAL A 178 7.01 10.12 5.82
N TRP A 179 7.55 9.19 6.60
CA TRP A 179 6.77 8.27 7.42
C TRP A 179 7.62 7.77 8.59
N ILE A 180 6.98 7.30 9.64
CA ILE A 180 7.65 6.67 10.78
C ILE A 180 7.53 5.16 10.63
N SER A 181 8.63 4.45 10.85
CA SER A 181 8.66 2.98 10.92
C SER A 181 8.97 2.56 12.36
N TYR A 182 8.13 1.72 12.94
CA TYR A 182 8.38 1.06 14.21
C TYR A 182 8.94 -0.35 13.98
N THR A 183 10.04 -0.66 14.67
CA THR A 183 10.63 -2.00 14.65
C THR A 183 10.27 -2.76 15.94
N PRO A 184 9.46 -3.83 15.87
CA PRO A 184 9.06 -4.58 17.05
C PRO A 184 10.23 -5.39 17.63
N GLY A 185 10.20 -5.65 18.94
CA GLY A 185 11.26 -6.44 19.60
C GLY A 185 11.22 -7.91 19.21
N LEU A 186 10.03 -8.50 19.38
CA LEU A 186 9.67 -9.79 18.79
C LEU A 186 8.84 -9.55 17.53
N ASP A 187 9.20 -10.23 16.44
CA ASP A 187 8.53 -10.12 15.16
C ASP A 187 7.03 -10.46 15.28
N ARG A 188 6.21 -9.86 14.41
CA ARG A 188 4.75 -10.00 14.47
C ARG A 188 4.28 -11.42 14.16
N GLU A 189 4.92 -12.08 13.19
CA GLU A 189 4.61 -13.47 12.83
C GLU A 189 5.03 -14.41 13.96
N GLU A 190 6.21 -14.17 14.55
CA GLU A 190 6.67 -14.91 15.73
C GLU A 190 5.71 -14.74 16.91
N ARG A 191 5.23 -13.52 17.15
CA ARG A 191 4.25 -13.22 18.22
C ARG A 191 2.91 -13.89 17.96
N ALA A 192 2.47 -13.98 16.70
CA ALA A 192 1.20 -14.59 16.32
C ALA A 192 1.26 -16.13 16.21
N LYS A 193 2.46 -16.72 16.29
CA LYS A 193 2.66 -18.16 16.14
C LYS A 193 1.94 -18.94 17.23
N GLY A 194 1.06 -19.86 16.80
CA GLY A 194 0.44 -20.81 17.71
C GLY A 194 1.49 -21.75 18.33
N LEU A 195 1.49 -21.87 19.65
CA LEU A 195 2.38 -22.76 20.38
C LEU A 195 1.77 -24.17 20.45
N LYS A 196 2.53 -25.18 20.06
CA LYS A 196 2.12 -26.59 20.16
C LYS A 196 2.35 -27.15 21.57
N GLU A 197 3.38 -26.65 22.23
CA GLU A 197 3.78 -27.00 23.60
C GLU A 197 3.92 -25.70 24.39
N ALA A 198 3.72 -25.77 25.71
CA ALA A 198 3.95 -24.63 26.57
C ALA A 198 5.46 -24.31 26.59
N PRO A 199 5.87 -23.03 26.47
CA PRO A 199 7.27 -22.67 26.55
C PRO A 199 7.73 -22.80 28.01
N ASP A 200 9.01 -23.12 28.20
CA ASP A 200 9.60 -23.24 29.54
C ASP A 200 9.55 -21.90 30.31
N ASP A 201 9.66 -20.78 29.58
CA ASP A 201 9.50 -19.42 30.10
C ASP A 201 8.97 -18.43 29.04
N PHE A 202 8.82 -17.17 29.44
CA PHE A 202 8.36 -16.06 28.58
C PHE A 202 9.40 -14.96 28.37
N ALA A 203 10.68 -15.22 28.66
CA ALA A 203 11.75 -14.21 28.57
C ALA A 203 11.91 -13.65 27.15
N TYR A 204 11.61 -14.45 26.13
CA TYR A 204 11.62 -14.03 24.72
C TYR A 204 10.64 -12.88 24.41
N LEU A 205 9.56 -12.72 25.19
CA LEU A 205 8.62 -11.60 25.06
C LEU A 205 9.18 -10.28 25.60
N ALA A 206 10.25 -10.32 26.40
CA ALA A 206 10.85 -9.13 27.00
C ALA A 206 11.90 -8.45 26.11
N LYS A 207 12.14 -8.96 24.89
CA LYS A 207 13.07 -8.33 23.93
C LYS A 207 12.58 -6.91 23.62
N LYS A 208 13.44 -5.92 23.93
CA LYS A 208 13.13 -4.52 23.67
C LYS A 208 12.94 -4.27 22.17
N PRO A 209 12.04 -3.34 21.78
CA PRO A 209 11.86 -2.99 20.39
C PRO A 209 13.07 -2.28 19.81
N GLY A 210 13.17 -2.32 18.49
CA GLY A 210 14.09 -1.48 17.73
C GLY A 210 13.64 -0.01 17.70
N GLY A 211 12.45 0.29 18.21
CA GLY A 211 11.92 1.65 18.35
C GLY A 211 11.51 2.25 17.01
N ASP A 212 11.24 3.55 17.05
CA ASP A 212 10.80 4.34 15.90
C ASP A 212 11.99 4.91 15.11
N GLN A 213 11.81 5.02 13.79
CA GLN A 213 12.69 5.74 12.89
C GLN A 213 11.90 6.54 11.86
N LEU A 214 12.27 7.80 11.67
CA LEU A 214 11.67 8.67 10.66
C LEU A 214 12.43 8.56 9.35
N TRP A 215 11.70 8.34 8.28
CA TRP A 215 12.23 8.18 6.93
C TRP A 215 11.75 9.28 5.99
N LEU A 216 12.55 9.54 4.96
CA LEU A 216 12.24 10.39 3.82
C LEU A 216 12.46 9.61 2.52
N ARG A 217 11.55 9.79 1.55
CA ARG A 217 11.82 9.54 0.13
C ARG A 217 11.49 10.76 -0.69
N VAL A 218 12.23 10.91 -1.79
CA VAL A 218 12.08 12.01 -2.72
C VAL A 218 11.73 11.43 -4.08
N GLN A 219 10.64 11.90 -4.69
CA GLN A 219 10.28 11.59 -6.07
C GLN A 219 10.70 12.73 -6.97
N GLN A 220 11.43 12.41 -8.04
CA GLN A 220 11.73 13.31 -9.15
C GLN A 220 11.56 12.53 -10.46
N ASP A 221 10.93 13.15 -11.45
CA ASP A 221 10.71 12.55 -12.77
C ASP A 221 10.05 11.15 -12.71
N GLY A 222 9.06 10.99 -11.82
CA GLY A 222 8.35 9.72 -11.61
C GLY A 222 9.14 8.64 -10.86
N SER A 223 10.39 8.90 -10.51
CA SER A 223 11.27 7.95 -9.82
C SER A 223 11.48 8.32 -8.36
N TRP A 224 11.26 7.36 -7.47
CA TRP A 224 11.50 7.53 -6.05
C TRP A 224 12.94 7.18 -5.67
N SER A 225 13.55 8.00 -4.81
CA SER A 225 14.85 7.72 -4.18
C SER A 225 14.81 6.44 -3.32
N LYS A 226 15.98 5.97 -2.89
CA LYS A 226 16.07 5.08 -1.73
C LYS A 226 15.56 5.81 -0.47
N PRO A 227 15.05 5.10 0.56
CA PRO A 227 14.76 5.69 1.85
C PRO A 227 16.00 6.38 2.45
N ILE A 228 15.79 7.58 2.99
CA ILE A 228 16.80 8.41 3.66
C ILE A 228 16.39 8.49 5.13
N ALA A 229 17.28 8.09 6.03
CA ALA A 229 17.04 8.16 7.47
C ALA A 229 17.08 9.63 7.94
N VAL A 230 15.95 10.12 8.46
CA VAL A 230 15.84 11.45 9.08
C VAL A 230 16.24 11.40 10.55
N THR A 231 16.05 10.26 11.21
CA THR A 231 16.55 9.99 12.57
C THR A 231 17.38 8.70 12.61
N ALA A 232 18.15 8.50 13.69
CA ALA A 232 19.09 7.38 13.81
C ALA A 232 18.43 6.01 14.08
N GLY A 233 17.12 5.98 14.38
CA GLY A 233 16.40 4.79 14.87
C GLY A 233 16.48 4.65 16.39
N HIS A 234 15.82 3.62 16.95
CA HIS A 234 15.69 3.42 18.41
C HIS A 234 15.06 4.61 19.15
N GLY A 235 14.23 5.41 18.46
CA GLY A 235 13.51 6.52 19.05
C GLY A 235 12.15 6.13 19.61
N ASP A 236 11.52 7.10 20.27
CA ASP A 236 10.10 7.11 20.65
C ASP A 236 9.50 8.36 19.99
N LEU A 237 8.94 8.17 18.80
CA LEU A 237 8.50 9.25 17.92
C LEU A 237 6.98 9.26 17.81
N TYR A 238 6.39 10.46 17.77
CA TYR A 238 4.96 10.61 17.60
C TYR A 238 4.64 11.64 16.52
N LYS A 239 4.05 11.14 15.42
CA LYS A 239 3.70 11.90 14.22
C LYS A 239 4.88 12.59 13.52
N CYS A 240 4.73 12.77 12.22
CA CYS A 240 5.63 13.59 11.44
C CYS A 240 4.84 14.40 10.40
N CYS A 241 5.47 15.44 9.89
CA CYS A 241 4.95 16.27 8.82
C CYS A 241 6.10 16.72 7.93
N VAL A 242 5.82 16.87 6.64
CA VAL A 242 6.72 17.55 5.70
C VAL A 242 5.98 18.70 5.04
N SER A 243 6.64 19.84 4.94
CA SER A 243 6.20 21.02 4.19
C SER A 243 7.32 21.48 3.25
N VAL A 244 7.00 22.31 2.27
CA VAL A 244 7.99 22.85 1.33
C VAL A 244 7.95 24.38 1.38
N ASP A 245 9.13 25.00 1.51
CA ASP A 245 9.23 26.47 1.50
C ASP A 245 9.28 27.06 0.08
N GLY A 246 9.25 28.39 -0.02
CA GLY A 246 9.27 29.10 -1.32
C GLY A 246 10.54 28.89 -2.17
N LYS A 247 11.57 28.21 -1.64
CA LYS A 247 12.78 27.83 -2.37
C LYS A 247 12.77 26.36 -2.80
N GLY A 248 11.68 25.64 -2.55
CA GLY A 248 11.57 24.20 -2.83
C GLY A 248 12.24 23.32 -1.78
N ARG A 249 12.68 23.87 -0.64
CA ARG A 249 13.32 23.07 0.41
C ARG A 249 12.26 22.39 1.27
N ALA A 250 12.44 21.11 1.54
CA ALA A 250 11.54 20.38 2.43
C ALA A 250 11.90 20.65 3.89
N TRP A 251 10.90 20.94 4.71
CA TRP A 251 10.99 21.07 6.16
C TRP A 251 10.25 19.89 6.79
N ILE A 252 11.00 19.03 7.47
CA ILE A 252 10.52 17.80 8.07
C ILE A 252 10.48 17.99 9.58
N THR A 253 9.28 17.94 10.15
CA THR A 253 9.04 18.19 11.56
C THR A 253 8.44 16.94 12.20
N TRP A 254 8.89 16.59 13.40
CA TRP A 254 8.37 15.45 14.15
C TRP A 254 8.38 15.73 15.64
N SER A 255 7.67 14.91 16.40
CA SER A 255 7.80 14.90 17.85
C SER A 255 8.56 13.67 18.34
N GLU A 256 9.43 13.84 19.32
CA GLU A 256 10.26 12.75 19.84
C GLU A 256 10.52 12.92 21.34
N ASN A 257 10.36 11.82 22.06
CA ASN A 257 10.81 11.65 23.42
C ASN A 257 12.21 11.03 23.44
N ARG A 258 13.24 11.87 23.60
CA ARG A 258 14.64 11.38 23.65
C ARG A 258 15.02 10.69 24.96
N ASN A 259 14.19 10.82 25.99
CA ASN A 259 14.44 10.25 27.32
C ASN A 259 13.58 8.99 27.56
N TRP A 260 12.98 8.38 26.53
CA TRP A 260 12.12 7.20 26.67
C TRP A 260 12.80 5.99 27.33
N THR A 261 14.14 5.95 27.29
CA THR A 261 14.95 4.92 27.94
C THR A 261 15.23 5.20 29.42
N SER A 262 14.99 6.42 29.90
CA SER A 262 15.09 6.81 31.31
C SER A 262 13.77 6.57 32.05
N GLN A 263 13.85 6.50 33.39
CA GLN A 263 12.69 6.49 34.27
C GLN A 263 12.21 7.90 34.64
N ASP A 264 12.94 8.93 34.21
CA ASP A 264 12.54 10.32 34.42
C ASP A 264 11.32 10.70 33.59
N VAL A 265 10.52 11.63 34.09
CA VAL A 265 9.43 12.22 33.30
C VAL A 265 10.04 12.91 32.08
N ALA A 266 9.55 12.55 30.90
CA ALA A 266 10.03 13.10 29.64
C ALA A 266 8.88 13.69 28.83
N ASN A 267 9.17 14.80 28.16
CA ASN A 267 8.27 15.40 27.20
C ASN A 267 8.60 14.91 25.79
N PHE A 268 7.58 14.98 24.95
CA PHE A 268 7.71 14.93 23.51
C PHE A 268 8.04 16.34 23.01
N GLU A 269 9.31 16.56 22.66
CA GLU A 269 9.75 17.83 22.08
C GLU A 269 9.47 17.84 20.57
N ILE A 270 9.45 19.04 19.96
CA ILE A 270 9.28 19.22 18.53
C ILE A 270 10.62 19.50 17.89
N TRP A 271 10.98 18.67 16.91
CA TRP A 271 12.24 18.71 16.19
C TRP A 271 12.00 19.00 14.72
N THR A 272 13.00 19.58 14.04
CA THR A 272 12.90 19.86 12.62
C THR A 272 14.23 19.66 11.91
N ARG A 273 14.18 19.11 10.70
CA ARG A 273 15.32 19.08 9.77
C ARG A 273 14.86 19.59 8.42
N SER A 274 15.68 20.41 7.78
CA SER A 274 15.47 20.75 6.37
C SER A 274 16.18 19.73 5.48
N TYR A 275 15.58 19.36 4.35
CA TYR A 275 16.22 18.63 3.27
C TYR A 275 16.34 19.53 2.04
N ASP A 276 17.59 19.77 1.62
CA ASP A 276 17.91 20.59 0.45
C ASP A 276 19.11 19.98 -0.29
N ARG A 277 19.00 19.87 -1.62
CA ARG A 277 20.05 19.36 -2.52
C ARG A 277 20.75 18.08 -2.01
N GLY A 278 19.96 17.10 -1.56
CA GLY A 278 20.50 15.81 -1.12
C GLY A 278 21.04 15.77 0.30
N ARG A 279 20.86 16.84 1.10
CA ARG A 279 21.42 16.93 2.46
C ARG A 279 20.34 17.29 3.47
N LEU A 280 20.38 16.59 4.60
CA LEU A 280 19.62 16.96 5.80
C LEU A 280 20.44 17.94 6.64
N SER A 281 19.79 18.96 7.21
CA SER A 281 20.39 19.81 8.25
C SER A 281 20.59 19.03 9.55
N ASP A 282 21.29 19.62 10.52
CA ASP A 282 21.18 19.15 11.90
C ASP A 282 19.75 19.40 12.44
N PRO A 283 19.27 18.56 13.39
CA PRO A 283 17.98 18.70 14.04
C PRO A 283 17.91 19.88 15.03
#